data_AF-A0A7K0M1Q2-F1
#
_entry.id   AF-A0A7K0M1Q2-F1
#
_cell.length_a   1.000
_cell.length_b   1.000
_cell.length_c   1.000
_cell.angle_alpha   90.00
_cell.angle_beta   90.00
_cell.angle_gamma   90.00
#
_symmetry.space_group_name_H-M   'P 1'
#
loop_
_entity.id
_entity.type
_entity.pdbx_description
1 polymer ?
#
loop_
_entity_poly.entity_id
_entity_poly.type
_entity_poly.pdbx_seq_one_letter_code
_entity_poly.pdbx_strand_id
1 'polypeptide(L)'
;MTASENAAELENAAELENAPVKLEADLSDGEFVDVLPEDLDLSGFVGPQTFPNNNRRRIPAMLYLIFGLGAVALYAAKGESSALVNLGTLWAGVGLVAFGAYGMVAGWTLKV
;
A
#
# COMPACT_ATOMS: atom_id res chain seq x y z
N MET A 1 -43.41 49.17 4.87
CA MET A 1 -43.01 47.98 5.62
C MET A 1 -43.34 48.26 7.07
N THR A 2 -44.45 47.69 7.54
CA THR A 2 -45.07 47.95 8.85
C THR A 2 -44.44 47.03 9.90
N ALA A 3 -44.41 47.47 11.17
CA ALA A 3 -43.75 46.74 12.25
C ALA A 3 -44.27 45.31 12.46
N SER A 4 -45.51 45.01 12.03
CA SER A 4 -46.09 43.68 12.06
C SER A 4 -45.51 42.72 11.02
N GLU A 5 -45.07 43.23 9.86
CA GLU A 5 -44.47 42.41 8.80
C GLU A 5 -43.08 41.91 9.24
N ASN A 6 -42.29 42.78 9.88
CA ASN A 6 -40.96 42.42 10.37
C ASN A 6 -41.00 41.41 11.55
N ALA A 7 -42.03 41.48 12.39
CA ALA A 7 -42.20 40.54 13.50
C ALA A 7 -42.51 39.12 13.02
N ALA A 8 -43.35 39.00 11.99
CA ALA A 8 -43.69 37.71 11.37
C ALA A 8 -42.51 37.09 10.62
N GLU A 9 -41.66 37.91 9.98
CA GLU A 9 -40.42 37.45 9.34
C GLU A 9 -39.41 36.92 10.37
N LEU A 10 -39.29 37.56 11.53
CA LEU A 10 -38.40 37.13 12.61
C LEU A 10 -38.88 35.83 13.28
N GLU A 11 -40.19 35.66 13.45
CA GLU A 11 -40.77 34.42 13.99
C GLU A 11 -40.55 33.25 13.02
N ASN A 12 -40.73 33.47 11.72
CA ASN A 12 -40.49 32.46 10.68
C ASN A 12 -38.99 32.10 10.56
N ALA A 13 -38.10 33.09 10.69
CA ALA A 13 -36.66 32.87 10.70
C ALA A 13 -36.19 32.05 11.92
N ALA A 14 -36.77 32.29 13.10
CA ALA A 14 -36.48 31.51 14.31
C ALA A 14 -37.04 30.07 14.25
N GLU A 15 -38.13 29.88 13.52
CA GLU A 15 -38.73 28.55 13.27
C GLU A 15 -37.90 27.73 12.27
N LEU A 16 -37.29 28.39 11.26
CA LEU A 16 -36.34 27.78 10.33
C LEU A 16 -35.00 27.41 10.99
N GLU A 17 -34.54 28.18 11.98
CA GLU A 17 -33.31 27.89 12.74
C GLU A 17 -33.46 26.66 13.65
N ASN A 18 -34.65 26.47 14.23
CA ASN A 18 -34.94 25.34 15.13
C ASN A 18 -35.63 24.16 14.42
N ALA A 19 -35.85 24.25 13.11
CA ALA A 19 -36.32 23.13 12.33
C ALA A 19 -35.26 22.03 12.36
N PRO A 20 -35.58 20.80 12.79
CA PRO A 20 -34.64 19.70 12.70
C PRO A 20 -34.29 19.52 11.23
N VAL A 21 -33.04 19.82 10.86
CA VAL A 21 -32.52 19.54 9.52
C VAL A 21 -32.77 18.07 9.28
N LYS A 22 -33.71 17.77 8.38
CA LYS A 22 -34.05 16.41 8.01
C LYS A 22 -32.92 15.90 7.12
N LEU A 23 -31.83 15.48 7.76
CA LEU A 23 -30.73 14.74 7.16
C LEU A 23 -31.31 13.40 6.73
N GLU A 24 -31.78 13.31 5.49
CA GLU A 24 -32.03 12.02 4.89
C GLU A 24 -30.69 11.27 4.78
N ALA A 25 -30.73 10.01 5.21
CA ALA A 25 -29.65 9.04 5.29
C ALA A 25 -28.76 9.11 6.55
N ASP A 26 -29.14 8.29 7.52
CA ASP A 26 -28.23 7.47 8.34
C ASP A 26 -27.28 6.70 7.40
N LEU A 27 -26.19 7.35 6.97
CA LEU A 27 -25.14 6.73 6.17
C LEU A 27 -24.32 5.84 7.10
N SER A 28 -24.77 4.60 7.28
CA SER A 28 -23.93 3.56 7.88
C SER A 28 -22.67 3.39 7.02
N ASP A 29 -21.50 3.22 7.66
CA ASP A 29 -20.17 3.08 7.03
C ASP A 29 -20.05 1.94 5.97
N GLY A 30 -21.12 1.18 5.72
CA GLY A 30 -21.18 0.07 4.77
C GLY A 30 -21.80 0.38 3.40
N GLU A 31 -22.28 1.60 3.12
CA GLU A 31 -23.04 1.87 1.88
C GLU A 31 -22.16 2.19 0.65
N PHE A 32 -20.89 2.58 0.85
CA PHE A 32 -19.92 2.68 -0.24
C PHE A 32 -19.10 1.39 -0.35
N VAL A 33 -19.68 0.37 -0.98
CA VAL A 33 -18.90 -0.79 -1.44
C VAL A 33 -18.19 -0.39 -2.73
N ASP A 34 -16.88 -0.64 -2.82
CA ASP A 34 -16.11 -0.50 -4.06
C ASP A 34 -16.59 -1.56 -5.06
N VAL A 35 -17.69 -1.26 -5.75
CA VAL A 35 -18.28 -2.11 -6.77
C VAL A 35 -17.73 -1.67 -8.12
N LEU A 36 -17.26 -2.65 -8.89
CA LEU A 36 -16.76 -2.41 -10.22
C LEU A 36 -17.89 -1.87 -11.12
N PRO A 37 -17.69 -0.73 -11.81
CA PRO A 37 -18.68 -0.19 -12.75
C PRO A 37 -19.06 -1.21 -13.83
N GLU A 38 -20.33 -1.23 -14.24
CA GLU A 38 -20.88 -2.18 -15.22
C GLU A 38 -20.24 -2.05 -16.62
N ASP A 39 -19.63 -0.91 -16.91
CA ASP A 39 -18.93 -0.58 -18.16
C ASP A 39 -17.44 -0.94 -18.15
N LEU A 40 -16.91 -1.44 -17.02
CA LEU A 40 -15.51 -1.82 -16.90
C LEU A 40 -15.28 -3.31 -17.22
N ASP A 41 -14.92 -3.60 -18.47
CA ASP A 41 -14.51 -4.94 -18.90
C ASP A 41 -13.03 -5.22 -18.54
N LEU A 42 -12.79 -5.97 -17.47
CA LEU A 42 -11.45 -6.43 -17.03
C LEU A 42 -10.73 -7.31 -18.07
N SER A 43 -11.48 -7.95 -18.98
CA SER A 43 -10.92 -8.81 -20.03
C SER A 43 -10.51 -8.05 -21.29
N GLY A 44 -11.05 -6.83 -21.46
CA GLY A 44 -10.78 -5.94 -22.60
C GLY A 44 -9.62 -4.96 -22.38
N PHE A 45 -9.03 -4.89 -21.18
CA PHE A 45 -7.94 -3.96 -20.89
C PHE A 45 -6.62 -4.35 -21.60
N VAL A 46 -6.48 -3.90 -22.84
CA VAL A 46 -5.26 -4.01 -23.67
C VAL A 46 -4.40 -2.74 -23.63
N GLY A 47 -4.42 -2.03 -22.50
CA GLY A 47 -3.57 -0.86 -22.28
C GLY A 47 -2.08 -1.20 -22.39
N PRO A 48 -1.19 -0.20 -22.60
CA PRO A 48 0.26 -0.42 -22.67
C PRO A 48 0.88 -1.02 -21.39
N GLN A 49 0.12 -1.10 -20.29
CA GLN A 49 0.48 -1.88 -19.11
C GLN A 49 -0.05 -3.32 -19.20
N THR A 50 0.84 -4.23 -19.60
CA THR A 50 0.71 -5.66 -19.38
C THR A 50 0.53 -6.00 -17.90
N PHE A 51 -0.21 -7.08 -17.61
CA PHE A 51 -0.34 -7.63 -16.26
C PHE A 51 1.02 -7.68 -15.54
N PRO A 52 1.12 -7.20 -14.29
CA PRO A 52 2.37 -7.17 -13.56
C PRO A 52 3.02 -8.55 -13.49
N ASN A 53 4.18 -8.69 -14.12
CA ASN A 53 4.91 -9.94 -14.10
C ASN A 53 5.78 -10.03 -12.84
N ASN A 54 5.70 -11.16 -12.15
CA ASN A 54 6.44 -11.42 -10.94
C ASN A 54 7.97 -11.54 -11.15
N ASN A 55 8.44 -11.61 -12.40
CA ASN A 55 9.87 -11.64 -12.75
C ASN A 55 10.67 -10.43 -12.19
N ARG A 56 10.03 -9.27 -11.98
CA ARG A 56 10.71 -8.09 -11.40
C ARG A 56 11.22 -8.31 -9.97
N ARG A 57 10.73 -9.33 -9.24
CA ARG A 57 11.25 -9.72 -7.91
C ARG A 57 12.70 -10.20 -7.93
N ARG A 58 13.25 -10.58 -9.09
CA ARG A 58 14.66 -10.97 -9.21
C ARG A 58 15.63 -9.82 -8.99
N ILE A 59 15.25 -8.58 -9.31
CA ILE A 59 16.12 -7.41 -9.13
C ILE A 59 16.47 -7.19 -7.64
N PRO A 60 15.49 -7.06 -6.72
CA PRO A 60 15.83 -6.96 -5.30
C PRO A 60 16.47 -8.25 -4.75
N ALA A 61 16.08 -9.43 -5.26
CA ALA A 61 16.70 -10.70 -4.86
C ALA A 61 18.22 -10.72 -5.14
N MET A 62 18.65 -10.24 -6.31
CA MET A 62 20.06 -10.12 -6.66
C MET A 62 20.81 -9.17 -5.71
N LEU A 63 20.19 -8.08 -5.28
CA LEU A 63 20.81 -7.18 -4.29
C LEU A 63 21.04 -7.90 -2.96
N TYR A 64 20.03 -8.62 -2.45
CA TYR A 64 20.20 -9.40 -1.22
C TYR A 64 21.28 -10.46 -1.34
N LEU A 65 21.39 -11.14 -2.48
CA LEU A 65 22.44 -12.12 -2.73
C LEU A 65 23.84 -11.47 -2.73
N ILE A 66 24.02 -10.35 -3.43
CA ILE A 66 25.32 -9.65 -3.52
C ILE A 66 25.78 -9.19 -2.13
N PHE A 67 24.90 -8.49 -1.39
CA PHE A 67 25.25 -8.00 -0.05
C PHE A 67 25.41 -9.15 0.95
N GLY A 68 24.58 -10.18 0.86
CA GLY A 68 24.67 -11.36 1.72
C GLY A 68 25.97 -12.12 1.51
N LEU A 69 26.32 -12.43 0.26
CA LEU A 69 27.61 -13.06 -0.08
C LEU A 69 28.79 -12.19 0.33
N GLY A 70 28.69 -10.86 0.14
CA GLY A 70 29.72 -9.92 0.58
C GLY A 70 29.96 -9.97 2.09
N ALA A 71 28.89 -10.00 2.89
CA ALA A 71 28.99 -10.10 4.35
C ALA A 71 29.59 -11.44 4.80
N VAL A 72 29.20 -12.56 4.17
CA VAL A 72 29.78 -13.88 4.45
C VAL A 72 31.27 -13.92 4.09
N ALA A 73 31.64 -13.41 2.92
CA ALA A 73 33.03 -13.37 2.46
C ALA A 73 33.90 -12.47 3.37
N LEU A 74 33.36 -11.33 3.79
CA LEU A 74 34.03 -10.40 4.71
C LEU A 74 34.27 -11.05 6.09
N TYR A 75 33.28 -11.78 6.62
CA TYR A 75 33.46 -12.57 7.83
C TYR A 75 34.50 -13.68 7.64
N ALA A 76 34.43 -14.45 6.56
CA ALA A 76 35.41 -15.51 6.28
C ALA A 76 36.85 -14.98 6.17
N ALA A 77 37.03 -13.77 5.64
CA ALA A 77 38.35 -13.17 5.48
C ALA A 77 38.91 -12.54 6.78
N LYS A 78 38.05 -12.04 7.68
CA LYS A 78 38.48 -11.15 8.79
C LYS A 78 37.81 -11.42 10.14
N GLY A 79 36.92 -12.39 10.26
CA GLY A 79 36.00 -12.56 11.39
C GLY A 79 36.68 -12.81 12.74
N GLU A 80 37.84 -13.46 12.77
CA GLU A 80 38.55 -13.74 14.04
C GLU A 80 39.55 -12.64 14.43
N SER A 81 39.95 -11.78 13.49
CA SER A 81 41.06 -10.83 13.67
C SER A 81 40.64 -9.36 13.59
N SER A 82 39.39 -9.07 13.24
CA SER A 82 38.90 -7.70 13.04
C SER A 82 37.91 -7.27 14.12
N ALA A 83 38.10 -6.08 14.66
CA ALA A 83 37.14 -5.45 15.55
C ALA A 83 35.83 -4.99 14.85
N LEU A 84 35.80 -4.98 13.52
CA LEU A 84 34.65 -4.51 12.73
C LEU A 84 33.68 -5.62 12.35
N VAL A 85 34.13 -6.88 12.42
CA VAL A 85 33.40 -8.03 11.86
C VAL A 85 33.22 -9.07 12.95
N ASN A 86 32.01 -9.58 13.11
CA ASN A 86 31.69 -10.54 14.18
C ASN A 86 30.74 -11.63 13.67
N LEU A 87 30.41 -12.59 14.54
CA LEU A 87 29.52 -13.70 14.18
C LEU A 87 28.12 -13.23 13.72
N GLY A 88 27.65 -12.08 14.21
CA GLY A 88 26.43 -11.44 13.73
C GLY A 88 26.52 -11.01 12.25
N THR A 89 27.68 -10.55 11.79
CA THR A 89 27.92 -10.25 10.36
C THR A 89 27.75 -11.49 9.49
N LEU A 90 28.23 -12.65 9.97
CA LEU A 90 28.04 -13.93 9.28
C LEU A 90 26.55 -14.27 9.17
N TRP A 91 25.82 -14.25 10.29
CA TRP A 91 24.40 -14.60 10.30
C TRP A 91 23.53 -13.63 9.50
N ALA A 92 23.85 -12.33 9.51
CA ALA A 92 23.21 -11.35 8.65
C ALA A 92 23.42 -11.69 7.17
N GLY A 93 24.66 -12.06 6.79
CA GLY A 93 24.98 -12.52 5.44
C GLY A 93 24.20 -13.77 5.04
N VAL A 94 24.16 -14.78 5.91
CA VAL A 94 23.39 -16.03 5.68
C VAL A 94 21.90 -15.74 5.50
N GLY A 95 21.31 -14.90 6.35
CA GLY A 95 19.90 -14.51 6.25
C GLY A 95 19.57 -13.80 4.94
N LEU A 96 20.44 -12.86 4.51
CA LEU A 96 20.31 -12.17 3.23
C LEU A 96 20.42 -13.14 2.04
N VAL A 97 21.35 -14.10 2.09
CA VAL A 97 21.47 -15.12 1.05
C VAL A 97 20.23 -15.99 0.98
N ALA A 98 19.70 -16.44 2.12
CA ALA A 98 18.48 -17.26 2.17
C ALA A 98 17.27 -16.50 1.59
N PHE A 99 17.10 -15.23 1.99
CA PHE A 99 16.00 -14.40 1.49
C PHE A 99 16.16 -14.06 -0.01
N GLY A 100 17.38 -13.77 -0.44
CA GLY A 100 17.70 -13.54 -1.86
C GLY A 100 17.43 -14.79 -2.70
N ALA A 101 17.83 -15.98 -2.23
CA ALA A 101 17.55 -17.24 -2.90
C ALA A 101 16.05 -17.50 -3.02
N TYR A 102 15.30 -17.26 -1.94
CA TYR A 102 13.83 -17.31 -1.99
C TYR A 102 13.26 -16.35 -3.04
N GLY A 103 13.73 -15.10 -3.08
CA GLY A 103 13.30 -14.10 -4.07
C GLY A 103 13.61 -14.51 -5.52
N MET A 104 14.74 -15.20 -5.75
CA MET A 104 15.09 -15.73 -7.07
C MET A 104 14.16 -16.85 -7.53
N VAL A 105 13.81 -17.76 -6.61
CA VAL A 105 12.85 -18.85 -6.88
C VAL A 105 11.44 -18.29 -7.09
N ALA A 106 11.02 -17.35 -6.23
CA ALA A 106 9.70 -16.74 -6.29
C ALA A 106 9.52 -15.85 -7.54
N GLY A 107 10.58 -15.26 -8.10
CA GLY A 107 10.53 -14.38 -9.26
C GLY A 107 10.34 -15.11 -10.60
N TRP A 108 9.33 -15.96 -10.72
CA TRP A 108 9.02 -16.68 -11.96
C TRP A 108 8.17 -15.82 -12.90
N THR A 109 8.47 -15.89 -14.20
CA THR A 109 7.64 -15.33 -15.28
C THR A 109 6.31 -16.08 -15.35
N LEU A 110 5.23 -15.38 -14.99
CA LEU A 110 3.87 -15.88 -15.22
C LEU A 110 3.58 -15.87 -16.72
N LYS A 111 3.08 -16.99 -17.24
CA LYS A 111 2.49 -17.08 -18.58
C LYS A 111 1.02 -16.74 -18.42
N VAL A 112 0.61 -15.63 -19.02
CA VAL A 112 -0.81 -15.24 -19.17
C VAL A 112 -1.23 -15.60 -20.56
#